data_AF-A0A3D2TPX7-F1
#
_entry.id   AF-A0A3D2TPX7-F1
#
_cell.length_a   1.000
_cell.length_b   1.000
_cell.length_c   1.000
_cell.angle_alpha   90.00
_cell.angle_beta   90.00
_cell.angle_gamma   90.00
#
_symmetry.space_group_name_H-M   'P 1'
#
loop_
_entity.id
_entity.type
_entity.pdbx_description
1 polymer ?
#
loop_
_entity_poly.entity_id
_entity_poly.type
_entity_poly.pdbx_seq_one_letter_code
_entity_poly.pdbx_strand_id
1 'polypeptide(L)'
;MNNLFIQGVLFEWNEIEPNSYIRTIESLRDVEKIEFQSPVSLFVGENGTGKSTLLEAIAVAHGFNPEGGTKNYVFSTYDSHSELCDAIRIAKGYRKEKWGYFLRAESFYNVATQEEKYADIAHPSMQYHKKSHGESFLDLAQDNIKSNGLYLLDEPEAALSPQRQLTLLTQIYKCANDGAQFIIATHSPILLGIPNAQIFCFDNSKIHTCTYEETDSYKITEMFINNRKSFLQKLLDE
;
A
#
# COMPACT_ATOMS: atom_id res chain seq x y z
N MET A 1 -14.03 17.60 12.43
CA MET A 1 -12.71 17.09 12.87
C MET A 1 -12.36 15.88 12.02
N ASN A 2 -11.11 15.76 11.59
CA ASN A 2 -10.63 14.62 10.82
C ASN A 2 -10.67 13.33 11.69
N ASN A 3 -11.41 12.31 11.26
CA ASN A 3 -11.67 11.08 12.03
C ASN A 3 -10.71 9.92 11.70
N LEU A 4 -9.65 10.18 10.93
CA LEU A 4 -8.64 9.21 10.53
C LEU A 4 -7.72 8.83 11.70
N PHE A 5 -7.19 7.59 11.66
CA PHE A 5 -6.20 7.11 12.63
C PHE A 5 -4.85 7.78 12.41
N ILE A 6 -4.40 7.82 11.15
CA ILE A 6 -3.24 8.57 10.70
C ILE A 6 -3.73 9.79 9.93
N GLN A 7 -3.45 10.98 10.44
CA GLN A 7 -3.84 12.25 9.82
C GLN A 7 -2.74 12.85 8.95
N GLY A 8 -1.49 12.44 9.17
CA GLY A 8 -0.38 12.86 8.34
C GLY A 8 0.96 12.27 8.77
N VAL A 9 1.98 12.59 7.99
CA VAL A 9 3.37 12.19 8.17
C VAL A 9 4.22 13.45 8.09
N LEU A 10 5.09 13.68 9.06
CA LEU A 10 6.09 14.74 9.04
C LEU A 10 7.47 14.12 8.82
N PHE A 11 8.29 14.73 7.98
CA PHE A 11 9.62 14.26 7.67
C PHE A 11 10.67 15.03 8.48
N GLU A 12 11.51 14.31 9.19
CA GLU A 12 12.61 14.84 9.99
C GLU A 12 13.92 14.62 9.24
N TRP A 13 14.13 15.38 8.15
CA TRP A 13 15.32 15.22 7.29
C TRP A 13 16.65 15.38 8.01
N ASN A 14 16.68 15.94 9.22
CA ASN A 14 17.90 16.04 10.02
C ASN A 14 18.35 14.68 10.58
N GLU A 15 17.44 13.71 10.71
CA GLU A 15 17.73 12.35 11.18
C GLU A 15 18.22 11.43 10.04
N ILE A 16 18.18 11.90 8.79
CA ILE A 16 18.63 11.12 7.62
C ILE A 16 20.07 11.52 7.26
N GLU A 17 20.96 10.55 7.21
CA GLU A 17 22.36 10.76 6.82
C GLU A 17 22.47 11.47 5.44
N PRO A 18 23.42 12.41 5.25
CA PRO A 18 23.55 13.15 3.99
C PRO A 18 23.76 12.26 2.76
N ASN A 19 24.35 11.08 2.94
CA ASN A 19 24.65 10.12 1.88
C ASN A 19 23.59 9.01 1.73
N SER A 20 22.48 9.11 2.46
CA SER A 20 21.39 8.13 2.40
C SER A 20 20.76 8.06 1.01
N TYR A 21 20.45 6.84 0.56
CA TYR A 21 19.73 6.64 -0.70
C TYR A 21 18.33 7.28 -0.69
N ILE A 22 17.73 7.51 0.49
CA ILE A 22 16.42 8.20 0.60
C ILE A 22 16.47 9.60 0.01
N ARG A 23 17.61 10.29 0.14
CA ARG A 23 17.83 11.62 -0.45
C ARG A 23 18.00 11.58 -1.96
N THR A 24 18.19 10.40 -2.56
CA THR A 24 18.24 10.19 -4.01
C THR A 24 16.86 9.90 -4.61
N ILE A 25 15.86 9.56 -3.78
CA ILE A 25 14.49 9.40 -4.24
C ILE A 25 13.90 10.78 -4.47
N GLU A 26 13.73 11.16 -5.74
CA GLU A 26 13.33 12.51 -6.14
C GLU A 26 11.96 12.90 -5.59
N SER A 27 11.01 11.97 -5.54
CA SER A 27 9.66 12.22 -5.04
C SER A 27 9.61 12.59 -3.57
N LEU A 28 10.49 12.00 -2.76
CA LEU A 28 10.55 12.21 -1.33
C LEU A 28 11.41 13.42 -0.98
N ARG A 29 12.35 13.81 -1.84
CA ARG A 29 13.30 14.89 -1.54
C ARG A 29 12.57 16.18 -1.15
N ASP A 30 12.96 16.72 0.00
CA ASP A 30 12.44 17.98 0.57
C ASP A 30 10.91 17.99 0.78
N VAL A 31 10.29 16.83 0.94
CA VAL A 31 8.91 16.73 1.41
C VAL A 31 8.92 16.97 2.91
N GLU A 32 8.24 18.01 3.38
CA GLU A 32 8.17 18.30 4.82
C GLU A 32 7.03 17.54 5.51
N LYS A 33 5.89 17.40 4.81
CA LYS A 33 4.67 16.83 5.36
C LYS A 33 3.76 16.24 4.28
N ILE A 34 3.07 15.16 4.63
CA ILE A 34 1.94 14.61 3.89
C ILE A 34 0.71 14.63 4.81
N GLU A 35 -0.43 15.07 4.30
CA GLU A 35 -1.70 15.12 5.03
C GLU A 35 -2.74 14.21 4.39
N PHE A 36 -3.33 13.34 5.21
CA PHE A 36 -4.42 12.46 4.79
C PHE A 36 -5.76 13.10 5.12
N GLN A 37 -6.59 13.24 4.09
CA GLN A 37 -7.90 13.88 4.14
C GLN A 37 -9.04 12.90 3.80
N SER A 38 -8.70 11.71 3.29
CA SER A 38 -9.63 10.64 2.94
C SER A 38 -9.33 9.34 3.70
N PRO A 39 -10.35 8.53 4.03
CA PRO A 39 -10.15 7.17 4.58
C PRO A 39 -9.44 6.24 3.61
N VAL A 40 -9.38 6.55 2.32
CA VAL A 40 -8.58 5.82 1.34
C VAL A 40 -7.57 6.77 0.73
N SER A 41 -6.29 6.47 0.93
CA SER A 41 -5.17 7.20 0.33
C SER A 41 -4.39 6.25 -0.59
N LEU A 42 -4.17 6.66 -1.83
CA LEU A 42 -3.52 5.84 -2.85
C LEU A 42 -2.20 6.49 -3.26
N PHE A 43 -1.11 5.73 -3.25
CA PHE A 43 0.19 6.12 -3.74
C PHE A 43 0.37 5.52 -5.13
N VAL A 44 0.53 6.37 -6.15
CA VAL A 44 0.70 5.98 -7.56
C VAL A 44 1.99 6.59 -8.11
N GLY A 45 2.63 5.94 -9.07
CA GLY A 45 3.92 6.38 -9.61
C GLY A 45 4.74 5.20 -10.11
N GLU A 46 5.83 5.41 -10.83
CA GLU A 46 6.66 4.33 -11.37
C GLU A 46 7.40 3.52 -10.29
N ASN A 47 7.98 2.39 -10.67
CA ASN A 47 8.80 1.59 -9.75
C ASN A 47 10.05 2.39 -9.34
N GLY A 48 10.42 2.31 -8.07
CA GLY A 48 11.57 3.05 -7.55
C GLY A 48 11.29 4.51 -7.16
N THR A 49 10.08 5.02 -7.36
CA THR A 49 9.73 6.39 -6.93
C THR A 49 9.41 6.52 -5.44
N GLY A 50 9.72 5.51 -4.61
CA GLY A 50 9.62 5.60 -3.14
C GLY A 50 8.24 5.35 -2.51
N LYS A 51 7.25 4.88 -3.28
CA LYS A 51 5.90 4.53 -2.77
C LYS A 51 5.96 3.51 -1.62
N SER A 52 6.55 2.36 -1.89
CA SER A 52 6.69 1.26 -0.93
C SER A 52 7.59 1.66 0.24
N THR A 53 8.64 2.44 -0.03
CA THR A 53 9.55 2.99 1.00
C THR A 53 8.80 3.88 2.00
N LEU A 54 7.96 4.80 1.52
CA LEU A 54 7.16 5.64 2.41
C LEU A 54 6.08 4.83 3.13
N LEU A 55 5.42 3.90 2.44
CA LEU A 55 4.39 3.06 3.04
C LEU A 55 4.96 2.19 4.16
N GLU A 56 6.15 1.59 3.95
CA GLU A 56 6.90 0.84 4.95
C GLU A 56 7.27 1.75 6.13
N ALA A 57 7.83 2.93 5.88
CA ALA A 57 8.16 3.87 6.94
C ALA A 57 6.95 4.21 7.81
N ILE A 58 5.79 4.47 7.18
CA ILE A 58 4.52 4.69 7.89
C ILE A 58 4.13 3.48 8.73
N ALA A 59 4.27 2.26 8.19
CA ALA A 59 3.95 1.03 8.89
C ALA A 59 4.81 0.87 10.15
N VAL A 60 6.13 0.99 10.01
CA VAL A 60 7.10 0.81 11.08
C VAL A 60 6.94 1.90 12.16
N ALA A 61 6.86 3.18 11.76
CA ALA A 61 6.64 4.28 12.69
C ALA A 61 5.29 4.21 13.42
N HIS A 62 4.30 3.53 12.84
CA HIS A 62 3.02 3.24 13.49
C HIS A 62 3.04 2.01 14.42
N GLY A 63 4.11 1.20 14.37
CA GLY A 63 4.34 0.02 15.19
C GLY A 63 3.84 -1.29 14.58
N PHE A 64 3.80 -1.39 13.25
CA PHE A 64 3.65 -2.68 12.55
C PHE A 64 4.99 -3.39 12.43
N ASN A 65 4.95 -4.71 12.22
CA ASN A 65 6.14 -5.44 11.82
C ASN A 65 6.55 -5.02 10.39
N PRO A 66 7.80 -4.65 10.14
CA PRO A 66 8.28 -4.32 8.80
C PRO A 66 8.14 -5.44 7.76
N GLU A 67 8.18 -6.71 8.18
CA GLU A 67 7.95 -7.89 7.34
C GLU A 67 6.46 -8.08 7.01
N GLY A 68 5.58 -7.22 7.51
CA GLY A 68 4.13 -7.29 7.32
C GLY A 68 3.44 -8.21 8.33
N GLY A 69 2.12 -8.30 8.17
CA GLY A 69 1.23 -9.00 9.09
C GLY A 69 0.57 -8.06 10.10
N THR A 70 0.09 -8.66 11.18
CA THR A 70 -0.56 -7.94 12.30
C THR A 70 0.49 -7.45 13.29
N LYS A 71 0.13 -6.49 14.16
CA LYS A 71 1.02 -5.97 15.21
C LYS A 71 1.56 -7.02 16.19
N ASN A 72 1.00 -8.23 16.18
CA ASN A 72 1.35 -9.31 17.11
C ASN A 72 2.41 -10.29 16.56
N TYR A 73 2.85 -10.13 15.30
CA TYR A 73 3.92 -10.95 14.74
C TYR A 73 5.26 -10.24 14.91
N VAL A 74 6.21 -10.86 15.64
CA VAL A 74 7.59 -10.39 15.74
C VAL A 74 8.47 -11.34 14.94
N PHE A 75 8.75 -10.99 13.69
CA PHE A 75 9.88 -11.52 12.93
C PHE A 75 11.13 -10.72 13.28
N SER A 76 12.23 -11.43 13.56
CA SER A 76 13.57 -10.86 13.68
C SER A 76 14.46 -11.50 12.61
N THR A 77 14.51 -10.90 11.43
CA THR A 77 15.49 -11.22 10.40
C THR A 77 16.16 -9.92 9.97
N TYR A 78 17.30 -9.63 10.59
CA TYR A 78 18.38 -8.71 10.16
C TYR A 78 17.99 -7.38 9.46
N ASP A 79 18.17 -6.28 10.22
CA ASP A 79 18.43 -4.88 9.84
C ASP A 79 18.47 -4.54 8.33
N SER A 80 17.30 -4.45 7.69
CA SER A 80 17.17 -3.91 6.33
C SER A 80 15.93 -3.05 6.14
N HIS A 81 15.45 -2.43 7.23
CA HIS A 81 14.39 -1.44 7.14
C HIS A 81 14.93 -0.11 6.63
N SER A 82 14.09 0.61 5.88
CA SER A 82 14.45 1.93 5.37
C SER A 82 14.78 2.89 6.52
N GLU A 83 15.89 3.63 6.40
CA GLU A 83 16.26 4.74 7.31
C GLU A 83 15.13 5.78 7.45
N LEU A 84 14.22 5.85 6.47
CA LEU A 84 13.06 6.72 6.52
C LEU A 84 12.12 6.40 7.70
N CYS A 85 12.11 5.17 8.21
CA CYS A 85 11.27 4.77 9.35
C CYS A 85 11.58 5.61 10.61
N ASP A 86 12.86 5.89 10.85
CA ASP A 86 13.33 6.66 12.01
C ASP A 86 13.23 8.16 11.79
N ALA A 87 13.14 8.58 10.52
CA ALA A 87 13.10 9.97 10.11
C ALA A 87 11.69 10.49 9.78
N ILE A 88 10.63 9.80 10.22
CA ILE A 88 9.26 10.30 10.10
C ILE A 88 8.53 10.30 11.45
N ARG A 89 7.62 11.27 11.59
CA ARG A 89 6.67 11.31 12.70
C ARG A 89 5.24 11.20 12.20
N ILE A 90 4.49 10.29 12.82
CA ILE A 90 3.07 10.07 12.51
C ILE A 90 2.20 11.05 13.30
N ALA A 91 1.48 11.92 12.60
CA ALA A 91 0.40 12.70 13.19
C ALA A 91 -0.83 11.81 13.36
N LYS A 92 -1.11 11.38 14.59
CA LYS A 92 -2.22 10.48 14.93
C LYS A 92 -3.50 11.26 15.23
N GLY A 93 -4.64 10.72 14.81
CA GLY A 93 -5.96 11.21 15.22
C GLY A 93 -6.33 10.78 16.64
N TYR A 94 -7.52 11.20 17.09
CA TYR A 94 -8.01 10.90 18.43
C TYR A 94 -8.51 9.44 18.58
N ARG A 95 -8.88 8.80 17.47
CA ARG A 95 -9.34 7.40 17.45
C ARG A 95 -8.15 6.48 17.40
N LYS A 96 -8.29 5.33 18.05
CA LYS A 96 -7.35 4.21 17.93
C LYS A 96 -8.01 3.08 17.16
N GLU A 97 -7.29 2.52 16.21
CA GLU A 97 -7.70 1.34 15.46
C GLU A 97 -7.81 0.13 16.40
N LYS A 98 -8.84 -0.70 16.21
CA LYS A 98 -8.98 -1.95 16.99
C LYS A 98 -8.07 -3.05 16.48
N TRP A 99 -7.70 -2.95 15.21
CA TRP A 99 -6.90 -3.90 14.48
C TRP A 99 -6.17 -3.17 13.37
N GLY A 100 -5.09 -3.76 12.89
CA GLY A 100 -4.48 -3.31 11.65
C GLY A 100 -3.67 -4.40 11.00
N TYR A 101 -3.38 -4.19 9.72
CA TYR A 101 -2.62 -5.13 8.92
C TYR A 101 -1.75 -4.39 7.93
N PHE A 102 -0.46 -4.74 7.88
CA PHE A 102 0.46 -4.29 6.82
C PHE A 102 0.71 -5.46 5.86
N LEU A 103 0.34 -5.28 4.60
CA LEU A 103 0.44 -6.32 3.58
C LEU A 103 1.44 -5.89 2.52
N ARG A 104 2.46 -6.72 2.31
CA ARG A 104 3.43 -6.54 1.23
C ARG A 104 3.24 -7.63 0.18
N ALA A 105 3.39 -7.27 -1.09
CA ALA A 105 3.38 -8.24 -2.19
C ALA A 105 4.45 -9.34 -2.01
N GLU A 106 5.65 -8.98 -1.53
CA GLU A 106 6.75 -9.93 -1.28
C GLU A 106 6.52 -10.79 -0.02
N SER A 107 5.95 -10.20 1.04
CA SER A 107 5.65 -10.93 2.28
C SER A 107 4.54 -11.97 2.11
N PHE A 108 3.77 -11.96 1.02
CA PHE A 108 2.83 -13.04 0.70
C PHE A 108 3.54 -14.40 0.61
N TYR A 109 4.75 -14.43 0.05
CA TYR A 109 5.57 -15.64 -0.02
C TYR A 109 6.01 -16.11 1.37
N ASN A 110 6.35 -15.17 2.26
CA ASN A 110 6.83 -15.48 3.61
C ASN A 110 5.69 -15.85 4.57
N VAL A 111 4.57 -15.13 4.56
CA VAL A 111 3.43 -15.35 5.48
C VAL A 111 2.75 -16.68 5.19
N ALA A 112 2.54 -17.05 3.92
CA ALA A 112 1.96 -18.35 3.58
C ALA A 112 2.84 -19.51 4.09
N THR A 113 4.17 -19.40 3.91
CA THR A 113 5.15 -20.42 4.35
C THR A 113 5.33 -20.49 5.87
N GLN A 114 4.98 -19.42 6.58
CA GLN A 114 5.08 -19.38 8.04
C GLN A 114 3.75 -19.71 8.73
N GLU A 115 2.59 -19.55 8.09
CA GLU A 115 1.28 -19.96 8.61
C GLU A 115 1.26 -21.46 8.97
N GLU A 116 1.87 -22.31 8.13
CA GLU A 116 2.04 -23.74 8.43
C GLU A 116 2.93 -24.01 9.66
N LYS A 117 3.86 -23.11 10.00
CA LYS A 117 4.76 -23.25 11.15
C LYS A 117 4.14 -22.76 12.46
N TYR A 118 3.21 -21.81 12.40
CA TYR A 118 2.51 -21.24 13.56
C TYR A 118 1.14 -21.87 13.80
N ALA A 119 0.67 -22.74 12.91
CA ALA A 119 -0.58 -23.46 13.09
C ALA A 119 -0.53 -24.35 14.35
N ASP A 120 -1.50 -24.15 15.24
CA ASP A 120 -1.67 -24.94 16.44
C ASP A 120 -3.13 -25.40 16.59
N ILE A 121 -3.45 -26.06 17.71
CA ILE A 121 -4.79 -26.62 17.95
C ILE A 121 -5.84 -25.50 18.11
N ALA A 122 -5.44 -24.29 18.51
CA ALA A 122 -6.31 -23.13 18.67
C ALA A 122 -6.42 -22.28 17.38
N HIS A 123 -5.41 -22.34 16.51
CA HIS A 123 -5.30 -21.63 15.24
C HIS A 123 -4.88 -22.64 14.16
N PRO A 124 -5.82 -23.48 13.68
CA PRO A 124 -5.50 -24.51 12.70
C PRO A 124 -5.07 -23.88 11.36
N SER A 125 -4.06 -24.48 10.71
CA SER A 125 -3.55 -23.96 9.44
C SER A 125 -4.67 -23.85 8.41
N MET A 126 -4.74 -22.68 7.78
CA MET A 126 -5.71 -22.40 6.71
C MET A 126 -5.24 -22.93 5.34
N GLN A 127 -4.06 -23.56 5.27
CA GLN A 127 -3.48 -24.20 4.07
C GLN A 127 -3.50 -23.27 2.84
N TYR A 128 -3.12 -22.00 3.04
CA TYR A 128 -3.07 -20.98 1.98
C TYR A 128 -2.19 -21.40 0.78
N HIS A 129 -1.31 -22.40 0.94
CA HIS A 129 -0.52 -22.99 -0.16
C HIS A 129 -1.29 -23.91 -1.11
N LYS A 130 -2.49 -24.38 -0.75
CA LYS A 130 -3.28 -25.29 -1.60
C LYS A 130 -4.31 -24.60 -2.49
N LYS A 131 -4.44 -23.27 -2.41
CA LYS A 131 -5.32 -22.44 -3.23
C LYS A 131 -4.51 -21.66 -4.28
N SER A 132 -5.14 -21.16 -5.35
CA SER A 132 -4.42 -20.33 -6.31
C SER A 132 -3.88 -19.06 -5.61
N HIS A 133 -2.68 -18.60 -5.99
CA HIS A 133 -1.97 -17.51 -5.28
C HIS A 133 -2.82 -16.25 -5.02
N GLY A 134 -3.72 -15.88 -5.93
CA GLY A 134 -4.64 -14.75 -5.73
C GLY A 134 -5.90 -15.05 -4.90
N GLU A 135 -6.26 -16.31 -4.67
CA GLU A 135 -7.37 -16.72 -3.79
C GLU A 135 -6.96 -16.57 -2.33
N SER A 136 -5.76 -17.01 -1.97
CA SER A 136 -5.25 -16.89 -0.60
C SER A 136 -5.10 -15.44 -0.15
N PHE A 137 -4.75 -14.53 -1.07
CA PHE A 137 -4.73 -13.09 -0.80
C PHE A 137 -6.13 -12.55 -0.51
N LEU A 138 -7.10 -12.86 -1.38
CA LEU A 138 -8.45 -12.34 -1.23
C LEU A 138 -9.12 -12.93 0.02
N ASP A 139 -8.86 -14.19 0.33
CA ASP A 139 -9.33 -14.83 1.56
C ASP A 139 -8.72 -14.17 2.80
N LEU A 140 -7.40 -13.93 2.83
CA LEU A 140 -6.75 -13.18 3.91
C LEU A 140 -7.31 -11.76 4.04
N ALA A 141 -7.54 -11.07 2.93
CA ALA A 141 -8.15 -9.75 2.92
C ALA A 141 -9.59 -9.81 3.44
N GLN A 142 -10.38 -10.81 3.06
CA GLN A 142 -11.75 -11.03 3.54
C GLN A 142 -11.80 -11.37 5.03
N ASP A 143 -10.87 -12.17 5.52
CA ASP A 143 -10.84 -12.60 6.92
C ASP A 143 -10.29 -11.50 7.85
N ASN A 144 -9.40 -10.63 7.36
CA ASN A 144 -8.66 -9.66 8.19
C ASN A 144 -9.06 -8.18 7.97
N ILE A 145 -9.63 -7.83 6.82
CA ILE A 145 -10.14 -6.47 6.59
C ILE A 145 -11.53 -6.35 7.22
N LYS A 146 -11.57 -5.61 8.33
CA LYS A 146 -12.71 -5.39 9.21
C LYS A 146 -12.94 -3.89 9.36
N SER A 147 -14.12 -3.52 9.82
CA SER A 147 -14.43 -2.13 10.14
C SER A 147 -13.53 -1.60 11.27
N ASN A 148 -13.31 -0.28 11.28
CA ASN A 148 -12.50 0.39 12.31
C ASN A 148 -11.07 -0.18 12.46
N GLY A 149 -10.46 -0.57 11.34
CA GLY A 149 -9.07 -1.02 11.25
C GLY A 149 -8.19 -0.09 10.40
N LEU A 150 -6.87 -0.18 10.57
CA LEU A 150 -5.87 0.50 9.75
C LEU A 150 -5.16 -0.51 8.83
N TYR A 151 -5.18 -0.25 7.53
CA TYR A 151 -4.66 -1.14 6.51
C TYR A 151 -3.62 -0.42 5.66
N LEU A 152 -2.43 -1.01 5.57
CA LEU A 152 -1.34 -0.55 4.73
C LEU A 152 -1.09 -1.65 3.69
N LEU A 153 -1.30 -1.36 2.41
CA LEU A 153 -1.26 -2.39 1.36
C LEU A 153 -0.27 -1.97 0.26
N ASP A 154 0.74 -2.80 0.01
CA ASP A 154 1.75 -2.58 -1.02
C ASP A 154 1.51 -3.54 -2.19
N GLU A 155 1.15 -2.98 -3.34
CA GLU A 155 0.82 -3.67 -4.58
C GLU A 155 -0.13 -4.88 -4.41
N PRO A 156 -1.30 -4.69 -3.75
CA PRO A 156 -2.25 -5.77 -3.48
C PRO A 156 -2.79 -6.44 -4.75
N GLU A 157 -2.69 -5.78 -5.91
CA GLU A 157 -3.11 -6.30 -7.21
C GLU A 157 -2.17 -7.35 -7.82
N ALA A 158 -0.91 -7.46 -7.37
CA ALA A 158 0.14 -8.22 -8.05
C ALA A 158 -0.23 -9.70 -8.30
N ALA A 159 -1.01 -10.30 -7.39
CA ALA A 159 -1.49 -11.68 -7.50
C ALA A 159 -2.97 -11.79 -7.93
N LEU A 160 -3.65 -10.69 -8.25
CA LEU A 160 -5.09 -10.64 -8.48
C LEU A 160 -5.46 -10.44 -9.95
N SER A 161 -6.39 -11.26 -10.44
CA SER A 161 -7.06 -11.00 -11.72
C SER A 161 -7.90 -9.71 -11.64
N PRO A 162 -8.21 -9.05 -12.78
CA PRO A 162 -9.03 -7.83 -12.80
C PRO A 162 -10.37 -7.96 -12.04
N GLN A 163 -11.03 -9.12 -12.17
CA GLN A 163 -12.27 -9.40 -11.43
C GLN A 163 -12.04 -9.44 -9.91
N ARG A 164 -10.92 -10.01 -9.45
CA ARG A 164 -10.58 -10.04 -8.02
C ARG A 164 -10.18 -8.66 -7.50
N GLN A 165 -9.55 -7.83 -8.33
CA GLN A 165 -9.27 -6.43 -7.98
C GLN A 165 -10.58 -5.64 -7.77
N LEU A 166 -11.62 -5.86 -8.58
CA LEU A 166 -12.96 -5.26 -8.38
C LEU A 166 -13.61 -5.71 -7.06
N THR A 167 -13.45 -7.00 -6.70
CA THR A 167 -13.92 -7.50 -5.40
C THR A 167 -13.18 -6.82 -4.24
N LEU A 168 -11.86 -6.72 -4.32
CA LEU A 168 -11.04 -6.03 -3.33
C LEU A 168 -11.43 -4.54 -3.20
N LEU A 169 -11.60 -3.84 -4.33
CA LEU A 169 -12.09 -2.46 -4.37
C LEU A 169 -13.41 -2.32 -3.61
N THR A 170 -14.37 -3.21 -3.88
CA THR A 170 -15.67 -3.18 -3.21
C THR A 170 -15.54 -3.36 -1.71
N GLN A 171 -14.64 -4.23 -1.27
CA GLN A 171 -14.38 -4.48 0.15
C GLN A 171 -13.72 -3.27 0.83
N ILE A 172 -12.68 -2.70 0.22
CA ILE A 172 -12.00 -1.48 0.72
C ILE A 172 -13.02 -0.36 0.88
N TYR A 173 -13.83 -0.11 -0.16
CA TYR A 173 -14.85 0.93 -0.15
C TYR A 173 -15.86 0.77 1.00
N LYS A 174 -16.37 -0.46 1.21
CA LYS A 174 -17.30 -0.75 2.31
C LYS A 174 -16.65 -0.53 3.67
N CYS A 175 -15.46 -1.08 3.90
CA CYS A 175 -14.78 -0.96 5.18
C CYS A 175 -14.35 0.49 5.49
N ALA A 176 -13.95 1.25 4.48
CA ALA A 176 -13.63 2.68 4.62
C ALA A 176 -14.86 3.47 5.09
N ASN A 177 -16.03 3.20 4.52
CA ASN A 177 -17.30 3.78 4.97
C ASN A 177 -17.67 3.35 6.39
N ASP A 178 -17.27 2.15 6.81
CA ASP A 178 -17.42 1.64 8.18
C ASP A 178 -16.28 2.10 9.13
N GLY A 179 -15.55 3.15 8.74
CA GLY A 179 -14.59 3.84 9.60
C GLY A 179 -13.21 3.18 9.68
N ALA A 180 -12.87 2.28 8.75
CA ALA A 180 -11.49 1.86 8.52
C ALA A 180 -10.71 2.93 7.73
N GLN A 181 -9.38 2.83 7.76
CA GLN A 181 -8.47 3.66 6.99
C GLN A 181 -7.51 2.79 6.18
N PHE A 182 -7.28 3.17 4.93
CA PHE A 182 -6.41 2.50 3.98
C PHE A 182 -5.36 3.48 3.44
N ILE A 183 -4.10 3.05 3.43
CA ILE A 183 -3.03 3.68 2.66
C ILE A 183 -2.46 2.59 1.75
N ILE A 184 -2.54 2.79 0.44
CA ILE A 184 -2.30 1.72 -0.54
C ILE A 184 -1.31 2.22 -1.58
N ALA A 185 -0.19 1.54 -1.77
CA ALA A 185 0.64 1.70 -2.96
C ALA A 185 0.12 0.79 -4.07
N THR A 186 -0.20 1.34 -5.23
CA THR A 186 -0.79 0.58 -6.33
C THR A 186 -0.47 1.20 -7.69
N HIS A 187 -0.34 0.34 -8.68
CA HIS A 187 -0.26 0.68 -10.09
C HIS A 187 -1.57 0.33 -10.82
N SER A 188 -2.48 -0.39 -10.17
CA SER A 188 -3.73 -0.84 -10.75
C SER A 188 -4.66 0.33 -11.07
N PRO A 189 -5.02 0.54 -12.37
CA PRO A 189 -6.06 1.50 -12.71
C PRO A 189 -7.43 1.13 -12.11
N ILE A 190 -7.66 -0.16 -11.80
CA ILE A 190 -8.90 -0.60 -11.15
C ILE A 190 -8.95 -0.09 -9.71
N LEU A 191 -7.90 -0.29 -8.92
CA LEU A 191 -7.85 0.16 -7.52
C LEU A 191 -7.77 1.68 -7.41
N LEU A 192 -7.10 2.36 -8.35
CA LEU A 192 -7.09 3.82 -8.45
C LEU A 192 -8.49 4.40 -8.66
N GLY A 193 -9.43 3.62 -9.18
CA GLY A 193 -10.84 3.99 -9.33
C GLY A 193 -11.68 3.93 -8.04
N ILE A 194 -11.09 3.72 -6.85
CA ILE A 194 -11.85 3.77 -5.58
C ILE A 194 -12.48 5.16 -5.39
N PRO A 195 -13.80 5.27 -5.20
CA PRO A 195 -14.46 6.57 -5.03
C PRO A 195 -13.97 7.35 -3.81
N ASN A 196 -13.84 8.67 -3.97
CA ASN A 196 -13.41 9.61 -2.92
C ASN A 196 -12.00 9.33 -2.35
N ALA A 197 -11.19 8.51 -3.01
CA ALA A 197 -9.81 8.29 -2.61
C ALA A 197 -8.98 9.57 -2.84
N GLN A 198 -8.03 9.82 -1.93
CA GLN A 198 -7.00 10.82 -2.13
C GLN A 198 -5.80 10.16 -2.82
N ILE A 199 -5.48 10.59 -4.03
CA ILE A 199 -4.39 10.01 -4.81
C ILE A 199 -3.16 10.92 -4.70
N PHE A 200 -2.03 10.33 -4.34
CA PHE A 200 -0.72 10.97 -4.28
C PHE A 200 0.16 10.41 -5.40
N CYS A 201 0.62 11.31 -6.27
CA CYS A 201 1.54 10.99 -7.34
C CYS A 201 2.99 11.03 -6.84
N PHE A 202 3.74 9.97 -7.13
CA PHE A 202 5.16 9.79 -6.88
C PHE A 202 5.84 9.67 -8.24
N ASP A 203 6.17 10.81 -8.81
CA ASP A 203 6.94 10.91 -10.04
C ASP A 203 8.35 11.42 -9.73
N ASN A 204 9.12 11.77 -10.76
CA ASN A 204 10.44 12.40 -10.64
C ASN A 204 10.34 13.87 -10.18
N SER A 205 9.27 14.22 -9.45
CA SER A 205 9.01 15.55 -8.88
C SER A 205 8.42 15.38 -7.48
N LYS A 206 8.24 16.48 -6.75
CA LYS A 206 7.70 16.43 -5.38
C LYS A 206 6.32 15.76 -5.36
N ILE A 207 6.08 14.96 -4.31
CA ILE A 207 4.77 14.36 -4.06
C ILE A 207 3.67 15.43 -4.11
N HIS A 208 2.66 15.19 -4.90
CA HIS A 208 1.48 16.03 -5.05
C HIS A 208 0.23 15.18 -5.22
N THR A 209 -0.95 15.77 -4.99
CA THR A 209 -2.22 15.08 -5.22
C THR A 209 -2.69 15.26 -6.66
N CYS A 210 -3.32 14.23 -7.22
CA CYS A 210 -3.90 14.27 -8.57
C CYS A 210 -5.28 13.58 -8.60
N THR A 211 -6.00 13.74 -9.72
CA THR A 211 -7.23 12.97 -9.98
C THR A 211 -6.92 11.63 -10.63
N TYR A 212 -7.92 10.74 -10.65
CA TYR A 212 -7.79 9.41 -11.27
C TYR A 212 -7.35 9.49 -12.74
N GLU A 213 -7.97 10.39 -13.51
CA GLU A 213 -7.70 10.57 -14.94
C GLU A 213 -6.33 11.21 -15.22
N GLU A 214 -5.72 11.86 -14.22
CA GLU A 214 -4.39 12.44 -14.32
C GLU A 214 -3.29 11.39 -14.12
N THR A 215 -3.61 10.22 -13.55
CA THR A 215 -2.62 9.16 -13.32
C THR A 215 -2.12 8.54 -14.62
N ASP A 216 -0.82 8.21 -14.68
CA ASP A 216 -0.24 7.54 -15.85
C ASP A 216 -0.83 6.13 -16.05
N SER A 217 -1.11 5.42 -14.96
CA SER A 217 -1.81 4.13 -15.00
C SER A 217 -3.14 4.22 -15.76
N TYR A 218 -3.94 5.26 -15.51
CA TYR A 218 -5.17 5.51 -16.26
C TYR A 218 -4.88 5.82 -17.72
N LYS A 219 -4.05 6.85 -17.99
CA LYS A 219 -3.78 7.34 -19.35
C LYS A 219 -3.22 6.25 -20.27
N ILE A 220 -2.25 5.48 -19.79
CA ILE A 220 -1.60 4.40 -20.57
C ILE A 220 -2.62 3.29 -20.85
N THR A 221 -3.37 2.87 -19.83
CA THR A 221 -4.34 1.78 -19.95
C THR A 221 -5.49 2.17 -20.89
N GLU A 222 -6.04 3.37 -20.72
CA GLU A 222 -7.13 3.92 -21.54
C GLU A 222 -6.70 4.05 -23.01
N MET A 223 -5.52 4.64 -23.24
CA MET A 223 -4.94 4.75 -24.58
C MET A 223 -4.76 3.37 -25.25
N PHE A 224 -4.19 2.38 -24.55
CA PHE A 224 -3.94 1.05 -25.11
C PHE A 224 -5.24 0.29 -25.39
N ILE A 225 -6.19 0.27 -24.44
CA ILE A 225 -7.47 -0.44 -24.59
C ILE A 225 -8.27 0.13 -25.76
N ASN A 226 -8.37 1.47 -25.85
CA ASN A 226 -9.18 2.14 -26.87
C ASN A 226 -8.51 2.16 -28.25
N ASN A 227 -7.17 2.11 -28.33
CA ASN A 227 -6.42 2.26 -29.58
C ASN A 227 -5.50 1.08 -29.93
N ARG A 228 -5.73 -0.11 -29.37
CA ARG A 228 -4.84 -1.29 -29.42
C ARG A 228 -4.17 -1.55 -30.77
N LYS A 229 -4.94 -1.57 -31.87
CA LYS A 229 -4.42 -1.91 -33.20
C LYS A 229 -3.41 -0.87 -33.70
N SER A 230 -3.78 0.42 -33.64
CA SER A 230 -2.90 1.51 -34.08
C SER A 230 -1.68 1.64 -33.19
N PHE A 231 -1.86 1.42 -31.87
CA PHE A 231 -0.77 1.44 -30.92
C PHE A 231 0.27 0.34 -31.19
N LEU A 232 -0.19 -0.91 -31.36
CA LEU A 232 0.70 -2.04 -31.68
C LEU A 232 1.41 -1.86 -33.02
N GLN A 233 0.73 -1.31 -34.02
CA GLN A 233 1.35 -1.05 -35.32
C GLN A 233 2.53 -0.07 -35.19
N LYS A 234 2.33 1.07 -34.52
CA LYS A 234 3.41 2.05 -34.31
C LYS A 234 4.57 1.50 -33.49
N LEU A 235 4.30 0.63 -32.52
CA LEU A 235 5.30 0.13 -31.58
C LEU A 235 6.12 -1.05 -32.14
N LEU A 236 5.59 -1.78 -33.13
CA LEU A 236 6.21 -2.98 -33.70
C LEU A 236 6.69 -2.81 -35.15
N ASP A 237 6.28 -1.74 -35.84
CA ASP A 237 6.72 -1.42 -37.21
C ASP A 237 7.97 -0.48 -37.24
N GLU A 238 8.68 -0.34 -36.10
CA GLU A 238 10.10 0.13 -36.06
C GLU A 238 11.06 -1.06 -36.21
#